data_AF-A0A7Z9WD43-F1
#
_entry.id   AF-A0A7Z9WD43-F1
#
_cell.length_a   1.000
_cell.length_b   1.000
_cell.length_c   1.000
_cell.angle_alpha   90.00
_cell.angle_beta   90.00
_cell.angle_gamma   90.00
#
_symmetry.space_group_name_H-M   'P 1'
#
loop_
_entity.id
_entity.type
_entity.pdbx_description
1 polymer ?
#
loop_
_entity_poly.entity_id
_entity_poly.type
_entity_poly.pdbx_seq_one_letter_code
_entity_poly.pdbx_strand_id
1 'polypeptide(L)'
;MALNIDQHTALYGVIGSPLRHSLSPIIQNAAFQERGVNAVFLAFETKDLEGAIQGVRALEIKGLSVTLPFKEAIVPYLDELDMLAGEIGAANTVANRDGMLIGY
;
A
#
# COMPACT_ATOMS: atom_id res chain seq x y z
N MET A 1 -13.84 11.17 -16.92
CA MET A 1 -14.33 12.07 -15.86
C MET A 1 -13.20 12.22 -14.86
N ALA A 2 -12.93 13.43 -14.37
CA ALA A 2 -11.85 13.64 -13.41
C ALA A 2 -12.11 12.88 -12.10
N LEU A 3 -11.04 12.47 -11.42
CA LEU A 3 -11.11 11.89 -10.08
C LEU A 3 -11.68 12.95 -9.13
N ASN A 4 -12.87 12.73 -8.59
CA ASN A 4 -13.43 13.58 -7.54
C ASN A 4 -12.92 13.04 -6.20
N ILE A 5 -12.06 13.82 -5.55
CA ILE A 5 -11.50 13.49 -4.24
C ILE A 5 -12.31 14.24 -3.17
N ASP A 6 -12.81 13.52 -2.18
CA ASP A 6 -13.61 14.02 -1.06
C ASP A 6 -13.25 13.32 0.26
N GLN A 7 -13.97 13.64 1.34
CA GLN A 7 -13.75 13.03 2.67
C GLN A 7 -14.05 11.53 2.75
N HIS A 8 -14.67 10.94 1.72
CA HIS A 8 -14.97 9.51 1.63
C HIS A 8 -13.97 8.76 0.74
N THR A 9 -13.03 9.46 0.11
CA THR A 9 -12.01 8.83 -0.74
C THR A 9 -11.08 7.93 0.06
N ALA A 10 -11.02 6.65 -0.31
CA ALA A 10 -10.09 5.70 0.30
C ALA A 10 -8.65 5.93 -0.21
N LEU A 11 -7.67 5.88 0.70
CA LEU A 11 -6.26 6.02 0.36
C LEU A 11 -5.58 4.66 0.26
N TYR A 12 -4.86 4.46 -0.84
CA TYR A 12 -3.94 3.36 -1.09
C TYR A 12 -2.57 3.92 -1.50
N GLY A 13 -1.55 3.08 -1.53
CA GLY A 13 -0.30 3.53 -2.14
C GLY A 13 0.74 2.46 -2.36
N VAL A 14 1.92 2.91 -2.78
CA VAL A 14 3.12 2.09 -2.88
C VAL A 14 4.20 2.68 -1.97
N ILE A 15 4.94 1.83 -1.26
CA ILE A 15 6.09 2.20 -0.44
C ILE A 15 7.38 1.60 -1.00
N GLY A 16 8.49 2.32 -0.90
CA GLY A 16 9.81 1.90 -1.40
C GLY A 16 10.82 3.05 -1.45
N SER A 17 12.05 2.75 -1.85
CA SER A 17 13.08 3.76 -2.10
C SER A 17 14.19 3.22 -3.02
N PRO A 18 14.51 3.86 -4.16
CA PRO A 18 13.82 5.01 -4.76
C PRO A 18 12.46 4.62 -5.36
N LEU A 19 11.52 5.57 -5.44
CA LEU A 19 10.12 5.25 -5.80
C LEU A 19 9.49 6.18 -6.85
N ARG A 20 10.09 7.35 -7.12
CA ARG A 20 9.53 8.35 -8.05
C ARG A 20 9.24 7.86 -9.49
N HIS A 21 9.82 6.74 -9.90
CA HIS A 21 9.63 6.15 -11.22
C HIS A 21 8.50 5.11 -11.26
N SER A 22 7.81 4.87 -10.14
CA SER A 22 6.74 3.88 -10.08
C SER A 22 5.56 4.28 -10.96
N LEU A 23 5.13 3.36 -11.82
CA LEU A 23 3.92 3.50 -12.64
C LEU A 23 2.65 3.06 -11.88
N SER A 24 2.78 2.45 -10.69
CA SER A 24 1.65 1.95 -9.91
C SER A 24 0.59 3.03 -9.64
N PRO A 25 0.93 4.29 -9.25
CA PRO A 25 -0.08 5.34 -9.10
C PRO A 25 -0.87 5.62 -10.38
N ILE A 26 -0.22 5.62 -11.55
CA ILE A 26 -0.89 5.88 -12.82
C ILE A 26 -1.88 4.75 -13.13
N ILE A 27 -1.42 3.50 -13.03
CA ILE A 27 -2.20 2.31 -13.36
C ILE A 27 -3.40 2.17 -12.41
N GLN A 28 -3.17 2.30 -11.10
CA GLN A 28 -4.20 2.05 -10.09
C GLN A 28 -5.26 3.16 -10.09
N ASN A 29 -4.88 4.44 -10.20
CA ASN A 29 -5.86 5.52 -10.29
C ASN A 29 -6.70 5.43 -11.58
N ALA A 30 -6.09 5.02 -12.70
CA ALA A 30 -6.84 4.77 -13.94
C ALA A 30 -7.89 3.66 -13.74
N ALA A 31 -7.50 2.55 -13.08
CA ALA A 31 -8.41 1.46 -12.76
C ALA A 31 -9.54 1.90 -11.80
N PHE A 32 -9.22 2.67 -10.75
CA PHE A 32 -10.24 3.21 -9.83
C PHE A 32 -11.24 4.10 -10.56
N GLN A 33 -10.75 4.98 -11.43
CA GLN A 33 -11.60 5.86 -12.23
C GLN A 33 -12.50 5.08 -13.19
N GLU A 34 -11.95 4.09 -13.89
CA GLU A 34 -12.71 3.23 -14.81
C GLU A 34 -13.80 2.43 -14.09
N ARG A 35 -13.50 1.99 -12.87
CA ARG A 35 -14.42 1.18 -12.06
C ARG A 35 -15.37 1.99 -11.18
N GLY A 36 -15.27 3.33 -11.20
CA GLY A 36 -16.09 4.20 -10.33
C GLY A 36 -15.81 4.00 -8.84
N VAL A 37 -14.59 3.59 -8.48
CA VAL A 37 -14.16 3.42 -7.08
C VAL A 37 -13.67 4.76 -6.55
N ASN A 38 -14.25 5.25 -5.45
CA ASN A 38 -13.80 6.47 -4.77
C ASN A 38 -12.50 6.20 -3.98
N ALA A 39 -11.38 6.11 -4.68
CA ALA A 39 -10.08 5.85 -4.09
C ALA A 39 -8.95 6.56 -4.84
N VAL A 40 -7.86 6.83 -4.13
CA VAL A 40 -6.61 7.35 -4.69
C VAL A 40 -5.46 6.41 -4.36
N PHE A 41 -4.53 6.26 -5.29
CA PHE A 41 -3.30 5.49 -5.12
C PHE A 41 -2.09 6.41 -5.26
N LEU A 42 -1.27 6.54 -4.21
CA LEU A 42 -0.11 7.45 -4.20
C LEU A 42 1.22 6.70 -4.00
N ALA A 43 2.33 7.37 -4.29
CA ALA A 43 3.67 6.86 -4.00
C ALA A 43 4.22 7.52 -2.73
N PHE A 44 4.64 6.70 -1.76
CA PHE A 44 5.21 7.12 -0.49
C PHE A 44 6.66 6.65 -0.38
N GLU A 45 7.59 7.52 -0.81
CA GLU A 45 9.02 7.24 -0.67
C GLU A 45 9.45 7.47 0.78
N THR A 46 10.06 6.46 1.40
CA THR A 46 10.53 6.56 2.80
C THR A 46 11.84 5.80 2.99
N LYS A 47 12.61 6.21 4.00
CA LYS A 47 13.72 5.42 4.57
C LYS A 47 13.37 4.84 5.94
N ASP A 48 12.28 5.31 6.54
CA ASP A 48 11.74 4.88 7.82
C ASP A 48 10.50 4.02 7.54
N LEU A 49 10.71 2.69 7.48
CA LEU A 49 9.64 1.74 7.22
C LEU A 49 8.69 1.65 8.41
N GLU A 50 9.22 1.62 9.64
CA GLU A 50 8.40 1.52 10.85
C GLU A 50 7.44 2.70 10.97
N GLY A 51 7.94 3.93 10.87
CA GLY A 51 7.11 5.13 10.93
C GLY A 51 6.07 5.18 9.80
N ALA A 52 6.41 4.68 8.61
CA ALA A 52 5.45 4.57 7.51
C ALA A 52 4.32 3.57 7.82
N ILE A 53 4.63 2.40 8.37
CA ILE A 53 3.61 1.40 8.73
C ILE A 53 2.76 1.87 9.91
N GLN A 54 3.35 2.58 10.88
CA GLN A 54 2.58 3.24 11.94
C GLN A 54 1.59 4.27 11.35
N GLY A 55 2.03 5.07 10.39
CA GLY A 55 1.17 6.01 9.66
C GLY A 55 0.05 5.32 8.88
N VAL A 56 0.32 4.18 8.26
CA VAL A 56 -0.69 3.36 7.55
C VAL A 56 -1.82 2.94 8.48
N ARG A 57 -1.47 2.49 9.70
CA ARG A 57 -2.47 2.12 10.72
C ARG A 57 -3.22 3.35 11.22
N ALA A 58 -2.50 4.42 11.57
CA ALA A 58 -3.10 5.63 12.14
C ALA A 58 -4.02 6.40 11.19
N LEU A 59 -3.71 6.39 9.89
CA LEU A 59 -4.48 7.08 8.85
C LEU A 59 -5.47 6.15 8.12
N GLU A 60 -5.59 4.90 8.57
CA GLU A 60 -6.46 3.88 7.98
C GLU A 60 -6.26 3.71 6.45
N ILE A 61 -5.00 3.80 5.99
CA ILE A 61 -4.65 3.53 4.59
C ILE A 61 -5.05 2.10 4.27
N LYS A 62 -5.91 1.91 3.27
CA LYS A 62 -6.63 0.65 3.03
C LYS A 62 -5.76 -0.45 2.44
N GLY A 63 -4.65 -0.09 1.81
CA GLY A 63 -3.67 -1.08 1.36
C GLY A 63 -2.44 -0.44 0.73
N LEU A 64 -1.39 -1.25 0.66
CA LEU A 64 -0.11 -0.87 0.10
C LEU A 64 0.39 -1.91 -0.91
N SER A 65 1.04 -1.43 -1.97
CA SER A 65 2.09 -2.20 -2.64
C SER A 65 3.43 -1.91 -1.96
N VAL A 66 4.29 -2.91 -1.89
CA VAL A 66 5.62 -2.83 -1.27
C VAL A 66 6.64 -3.19 -2.34
N THR A 67 7.62 -2.31 -2.54
CA THR A 67 8.71 -2.56 -3.48
C THR A 67 10.06 -2.42 -2.79
N LEU A 68 11.13 -2.54 -3.57
CA LEU A 68 12.51 -2.44 -3.10
C LEU A 68 12.71 -1.21 -2.19
N PRO A 69 13.44 -1.34 -1.07
CA PRO A 69 14.06 -2.56 -0.55
C PRO A 69 13.19 -3.32 0.46
N PHE A 70 11.90 -3.01 0.57
CA PHE A 70 11.11 -3.33 1.78
C PHE A 70 10.33 -4.64 1.75
N LYS A 71 10.37 -5.42 0.67
CA LYS A 71 9.51 -6.62 0.54
C LYS A 71 9.74 -7.67 1.64
N GLU A 72 11.00 -7.88 2.04
CA GLU A 72 11.34 -8.76 3.15
C GLU A 72 11.22 -8.02 4.49
N ALA A 73 11.71 -6.77 4.53
CA ALA A 73 11.76 -5.96 5.75
C ALA A 73 10.38 -5.60 6.32
N ILE A 74 9.31 -5.68 5.52
CA ILE A 74 7.96 -5.38 5.99
C ILE A 74 7.36 -6.50 6.84
N VAL A 75 7.80 -7.75 6.65
CA VAL A 75 7.19 -8.93 7.27
C VAL A 75 7.02 -8.80 8.79
N PRO A 76 8.01 -8.33 9.57
CA PRO A 76 7.86 -8.18 11.02
C PRO A 76 6.79 -7.16 11.48
N TYR A 77 6.30 -6.30 10.57
CA TYR A 77 5.29 -5.27 10.87
C TYR A 77 3.86 -5.71 10.50
N LEU A 78 3.70 -6.89 9.92
CA LEU A 78 2.43 -7.46 9.50
C LEU A 78 1.84 -8.36 10.58
N ASP A 79 0.52 -8.38 10.69
CA ASP A 79 -0.19 -9.19 11.68
C ASP A 79 -0.43 -10.61 11.15
N GLU A 80 -0.65 -10.73 9.84
CA GLU A 80 -0.83 -12.01 9.15
C GLU A 80 -0.10 -12.00 7.80
N LEU A 81 0.24 -13.20 7.33
CA LEU A 81 0.74 -13.46 5.99
C LEU A 81 -0.12 -14.55 5.35
N ASP A 82 -0.33 -14.45 4.04
CA ASP A 82 -0.79 -15.61 3.29
C ASP A 82 0.30 -16.70 3.26
N MET A 83 -0.09 -17.93 2.90
CA MET A 83 0.83 -19.06 2.94
C MET A 83 2.06 -18.83 2.06
N LEU A 84 1.87 -18.25 0.87
CA LEU A 84 2.95 -18.06 -0.10
C LEU A 84 3.93 -16.97 0.35
N ALA A 85 3.45 -15.83 0.85
CA ALA A 85 4.29 -14.77 1.41
C ALA A 85 5.06 -15.27 2.64
N GLY A 86 4.43 -16.13 3.46
CA GLY A 86 5.07 -16.81 4.58
C GLY A 86 6.23 -17.72 4.14
N GLU A 87 6.04 -18.51 3.08
CA GLU A 87 7.08 -19.38 2.53
C GLU A 87 8.22 -18.60 1.85
N ILE A 88 7.89 -17.52 1.13
CA ILE A 88 8.87 -16.66 0.46
C ILE A 88 9.65 -15.81 1.48
N GLY A 89 9.04 -15.45 2.60
CA GLY A 89 9.59 -14.51 3.58
C GLY A 89 9.53 -13.05 3.12
N ALA A 90 8.62 -12.74 2.20
CA ALA A 90 8.44 -11.39 1.66
C ALA A 90 7.00 -11.15 1.23
N ALA A 91 6.54 -9.91 1.39
CA ALA A 91 5.24 -9.45 0.92
C ALA A 91 5.40 -8.25 -0.01
N ASN A 92 4.72 -8.26 -1.15
CA ASN A 92 4.67 -7.11 -2.06
C ASN A 92 3.31 -6.40 -2.02
N THR A 93 2.33 -6.97 -1.33
CA THR A 93 0.98 -6.42 -1.19
C THR A 93 0.56 -6.51 0.26
N VAL A 94 -0.04 -5.44 0.78
CA VAL A 94 -0.58 -5.38 2.13
C VAL A 94 -2.01 -4.89 2.07
N ALA A 95 -2.93 -5.62 2.67
CA ALA A 95 -4.29 -5.14 2.92
C ALA A 95 -4.41 -4.71 4.38
N ASN A 96 -5.03 -3.56 4.62
CA ASN A 96 -5.37 -3.10 5.96
C ASN A 96 -6.86 -3.35 6.21
N ARG A 97 -7.16 -4.34 7.05
CA ARG A 97 -8.52 -4.70 7.47
C ARG A 97 -8.75 -4.23 8.89
N ASP A 98 -9.31 -3.04 9.01
CA ASP A 98 -9.67 -2.41 10.30
C ASP A 98 -8.50 -2.37 11.29
N GLY A 99 -7.33 -2.00 10.77
CA GLY A 99 -6.09 -1.92 11.53
C GLY A 99 -5.24 -3.19 11.46
N MET A 100 -5.77 -4.31 10.97
CA MET A 100 -5.02 -5.56 10.79
C MET A 100 -4.34 -5.60 9.42
N LEU A 101 -3.00 -5.64 9.41
CA LEU A 101 -2.19 -5.65 8.20
C LEU A 101 -1.88 -7.09 7.77
N ILE A 102 -2.39 -7.47 6.61
CA ILE A 102 -2.24 -8.80 6.03
C ILE A 102 -1.34 -8.70 4.81
N GLY A 103 -0.23 -9.45 4.79
CA GLY A 103 0.69 -9.52 3.66
C GLY A 103 0.36 -10.62 2.66
N TYR A 104 0.61 -10.32 1.39
CA TYR A 104 0.55 -11.21 0.24
C TYR A 104 1.77 -11.01 -0.68
#